data_AF-A0AAW6SSQ3-F1
#
_entry.id   AF-A0AAW6SSQ3-F1
#
_cell.length_a   1.000
_cell.length_b   1.000
_cell.length_c   1.000
_cell.angle_alpha   90.00
_cell.angle_beta   90.00
_cell.angle_gamma   90.00
#
_symmetry.space_group_name_H-M   'P 1'
#
loop_
_entity.id
_entity.type
_entity.pdbx_description
1 polymer ?
#
loop_
_entity_poly.entity_id
_entity_poly.type
_entity_poly.pdbx_seq_one_letter_code
_entity_poly.pdbx_strand_id
1 'polypeptide(L)'
;MIKMDKGSVIRTIVLAIALVNQFLVGFGLYEIPGTEQDQTAVISGVFTFVAAGIAWFKNNYVTAKGKKQKEVLKKEGLTKAK
;
A
#
# COMPACT_ATOMS: atom_id res chain seq x y z
N MET A 1 2.70 -26.63 -15.11
CA MET A 1 3.25 -25.68 -14.10
C MET A 1 2.06 -24.96 -13.46
N ILE A 2 1.80 -25.18 -12.17
CA ILE A 2 0.68 -24.53 -11.48
C ILE A 2 0.99 -23.03 -11.39
N LYS A 3 0.16 -22.20 -12.02
CA LYS A 3 0.31 -20.74 -12.00
C LYS A 3 -0.52 -20.20 -10.84
N MET A 4 0.12 -19.90 -9.71
CA MET A 4 -0.54 -19.23 -8.59
C MET A 4 -1.02 -17.84 -9.02
N ASP A 5 -2.23 -17.48 -8.60
CA ASP A 5 -2.73 -16.12 -8.76
C ASP A 5 -2.01 -15.13 -7.82
N LYS A 6 -2.08 -13.84 -8.13
CA LYS A 6 -1.37 -12.79 -7.38
C LYS A 6 -1.75 -12.76 -5.89
N GLY A 7 -3.01 -13.02 -5.56
CA GLY A 7 -3.47 -13.06 -4.17
C GLY A 7 -2.86 -14.24 -3.42
N SER A 8 -2.82 -15.42 -4.04
CA SER A 8 -2.16 -16.59 -3.46
C SER A 8 -0.66 -16.36 -3.24
N VAL A 9 0.06 -15.78 -4.22
CA VAL A 9 1.49 -15.45 -4.07
C VAL A 9 1.73 -14.52 -2.88
N ILE A 10 0.95 -13.45 -2.76
CA ILE A 10 1.10 -12.47 -1.67
C ILE A 10 0.86 -13.14 -0.31
N ARG A 11 -0.22 -13.94 -0.17
CA ARG A 11 -0.53 -14.64 1.09
C ARG A 11 0.57 -15.60 1.49
N THR A 12 1.12 -16.37 0.54
CA THR A 12 2.21 -17.31 0.83
C THR A 12 3.48 -16.59 1.28
N ILE A 13 3.84 -15.46 0.66
CA ILE A 13 5.01 -14.66 1.07
C ILE A 13 4.80 -14.08 2.46
N VAL A 14 3.64 -13.47 2.73
CA VAL A 14 3.32 -12.89 4.05
C VAL A 14 3.34 -13.97 5.13
N LEU A 15 2.77 -15.14 4.87
CA LEU A 15 2.80 -16.27 5.79
C LEU A 15 4.24 -16.74 6.07
N ALA A 16 5.07 -16.86 5.03
CA ALA A 16 6.47 -17.27 5.20
C ALA A 16 7.25 -16.28 6.09
N ILE A 17 7.09 -14.97 5.86
CA ILE A 17 7.72 -13.93 6.69
C ILE A 17 7.22 -14.03 8.15
N ALA A 18 5.92 -14.20 8.35
CA ALA A 18 5.34 -14.33 9.69
C ALA A 18 5.86 -15.57 10.43
N LEU A 19 5.96 -16.72 9.75
CA LEU A 19 6.50 -17.95 10.34
C LEU A 19 7.99 -17.82 10.69
N VAL A 20 8.79 -17.18 9.83
CA VAL A 20 10.20 -16.89 10.13
C VAL A 20 10.29 -15.98 11.35
N ASN A 21 9.49 -14.92 11.42
CA ASN A 21 9.47 -14.04 12.58
C ASN A 21 9.07 -14.78 13.87
N GLN A 22 8.01 -15.59 13.81
CA GLN A 22 7.54 -16.40 14.94
C GLN A 22 8.62 -17.37 15.44
N PHE A 23 9.36 -17.99 14.52
CA PHE A 23 10.48 -18.86 14.84
C PHE A 23 11.59 -18.06 15.55
N LEU A 24 12.06 -16.96 14.95
CA LEU A 24 13.16 -16.18 15.52
C LEU A 24 12.83 -15.61 16.90
N VAL A 25 11.62 -15.08 17.09
CA VAL A 25 11.14 -14.58 18.38
C VAL A 25 11.02 -15.73 19.39
N GLY A 26 10.43 -16.86 18.99
CA GLY A 26 10.26 -18.03 19.86
C GLY A 26 11.58 -18.63 20.36
N PHE A 27 12.66 -18.51 19.60
CA PHE A 27 14.01 -18.94 20.00
C PHE A 27 14.86 -17.81 20.62
N GLY A 28 14.30 -16.61 20.83
CA GLY A 28 15.02 -15.47 21.38
C GLY A 28 16.15 -14.94 20.48
N LEU A 29 16.13 -15.28 19.19
CA LEU A 29 17.16 -14.90 18.22
C LEU A 29 16.96 -13.48 17.68
N TYR A 30 15.71 -13.02 17.63
CA TYR A 30 15.38 -11.71 17.10
C TYR A 30 13.98 -11.29 17.57
N GLU A 31 13.87 -10.06 18.06
CA GLU A 31 12.60 -9.40 18.35
C GLU A 31 12.58 -8.06 17.62
N ILE A 32 11.45 -7.73 16.97
CA ILE A 32 11.30 -6.40 16.35
C ILE A 32 11.31 -5.38 17.50
N PRO A 33 12.24 -4.40 17.49
CA PRO A 33 12.36 -3.46 18.60
C PRO A 33 11.12 -2.57 18.72
N GLY A 34 10.77 -2.21 19.96
CA GLY A 34 9.63 -1.35 20.29
C GLY A 34 8.40 -2.14 20.75
N THR A 35 7.43 -1.44 21.33
CA THR A 35 6.18 -2.03 21.82
C THR A 35 5.25 -2.41 20.66
N GLU A 36 4.23 -3.25 20.93
CA GLU A 36 3.18 -3.54 19.94
C GLU A 36 2.50 -2.26 19.43
N GLN A 37 2.33 -1.27 20.30
CA GLN A 37 1.77 0.04 19.96
C GLN A 37 2.69 0.79 18.99
N ASP A 38 4.01 0.80 19.22
CA ASP A 38 4.99 1.45 18.34
C ASP A 38 5.00 0.78 16.96
N GLN A 39 5.03 -0.55 16.94
CA GLN A 39 5.02 -1.33 15.69
C GLN A 39 3.73 -1.09 14.90
N THR A 40 2.58 -1.08 15.58
CA THR A 40 1.29 -0.77 14.95
C THR A 40 1.27 0.64 14.38
N ALA A 41 1.81 1.63 15.11
CA ALA A 41 1.88 3.01 14.65
C ALA A 41 2.76 3.15 13.39
N VAL A 42 3.92 2.48 13.34
CA VAL A 42 4.80 2.50 12.16
C VAL A 42 4.12 1.84 10.96
N ILE A 43 3.57 0.64 11.12
CA ILE A 43 2.93 -0.11 10.02
C ILE A 43 1.74 0.68 9.47
N SER A 44 0.86 1.15 10.36
CA SER A 44 -0.31 1.93 9.97
C SER A 44 0.06 3.27 9.34
N GLY A 45 1.10 3.95 9.85
CA GLY A 45 1.63 5.19 9.30
C GLY A 45 2.14 5.02 7.88
N VAL A 46 2.98 4.01 7.63
CA VAL A 46 3.51 3.70 6.29
C VAL A 46 2.37 3.34 5.33
N PHE A 47 1.44 2.48 5.76
CA PHE A 47 0.29 2.12 4.94
C PHE A 47 -0.55 3.34 4.57
N THR A 48 -0.86 4.19 5.55
CA THR A 48 -1.64 5.41 5.35
C THR A 48 -0.93 6.38 4.42
N PHE A 49 0.38 6.59 4.60
CA PHE A 49 1.17 7.46 3.74
C PHE A 49 1.15 7.01 2.27
N VAL A 50 1.35 5.72 2.01
CA VAL A 50 1.32 5.16 0.65
C VAL A 50 -0.09 5.26 0.05
N ALA A 51 -1.12 4.86 0.81
CA ALA A 51 -2.50 4.92 0.35
C ALA A 51 -2.94 6.36 0.04
N ALA A 52 -2.60 7.31 0.92
CA ALA A 52 -2.88 8.73 0.73
C ALA A 52 -2.13 9.27 -0.48
N GLY A 53 -0.86 8.92 -0.67
CA GLY A 53 -0.09 9.30 -1.86
C GLY A 53 -0.76 8.84 -3.15
N ILE A 54 -1.11 7.55 -3.24
CA ILE A 54 -1.79 6.98 -4.41
C ILE A 54 -3.14 7.69 -4.66
N ALA A 55 -3.96 7.85 -3.62
CA ALA A 55 -5.27 8.50 -3.73
C ALA A 55 -5.14 9.96 -4.16
N TRP A 56 -4.19 10.69 -3.59
CA TRP A 56 -3.95 12.10 -3.90
C TRP A 56 -3.55 12.30 -5.36
N PHE A 57 -2.58 11.51 -5.85
CA PHE A 57 -2.15 11.61 -7.25
C PHE A 57 -3.23 11.16 -8.25
N LYS A 58 -4.08 10.19 -7.87
CA LYS A 58 -5.18 9.72 -8.72
C LYS A 58 -6.34 10.72 -8.80
N ASN A 59 -6.64 11.45 -7.72
CA ASN A 59 -7.83 12.30 -7.62
C ASN A 59 -7.57 13.80 -7.82
N ASN A 60 -6.34 14.30 -7.77
CA ASN A 60 -6.06 15.75 -7.86
C ASN A 60 -5.42 16.22 -9.17
N TYR A 61 -5.34 15.36 -10.20
CA TYR A 61 -4.77 15.71 -11.50
C TYR A 61 -3.37 16.37 -11.44
N VAL A 62 -2.57 16.07 -10.41
CA VAL A 62 -1.29 16.75 -10.15
C VAL A 62 -0.21 16.33 -11.15
N THR A 63 -0.30 15.08 -11.63
CA THR A 63 0.63 14.54 -12.63
C THR A 63 0.35 15.08 -14.03
N ALA A 64 1.33 15.03 -14.94
CA ALA A 64 1.12 15.42 -16.34
C ALA A 64 -0.02 14.65 -17.01
N LYS A 65 -0.15 13.35 -16.71
CA LYS A 65 -1.27 12.52 -17.17
C LYS A 65 -2.59 13.00 -16.56
N GLY A 66 -2.60 13.32 -15.27
CA GLY A 66 -3.75 13.88 -14.59
C GLY A 66 -4.22 15.19 -15.21
N LYS A 67 -3.31 16.12 -15.50
CA LYS A 67 -3.63 17.38 -16.18
C LYS A 67 -4.32 17.16 -17.53
N LYS A 68 -3.79 16.24 -18.35
CA LYS A 68 -4.41 15.84 -19.63
C LYS A 68 -5.81 15.23 -19.43
N GLN A 69 -5.99 14.38 -18.42
CA GLN A 69 -7.32 13.83 -18.09
C GLN A 69 -8.31 14.95 -17.74
N LYS A 70 -7.89 15.95 -16.95
CA LYS A 70 -8.72 17.11 -16.61
C LYS A 70 -9.11 17.92 -17.86
N GLU A 71 -8.19 18.13 -18.79
CA GLU A 71 -8.48 18.82 -20.06
C GLU A 71 -9.53 18.08 -20.89
N VAL A 72 -9.41 16.75 -21.03
CA VAL A 72 -10.40 15.93 -21.72
C VAL A 72 -11.75 16.01 -21.03
N LEU A 73 -11.81 15.82 -19.71
CA LEU A 73 -13.06 15.92 -18.97
C LEU A 73 -13.72 17.30 -19.12
N LYS A 74 -12.94 18.38 -19.19
CA LYS A 74 -13.45 19.73 -19.42
C LYS A 74 -14.04 19.88 -20.82
N LYS A 75 -13.37 19.35 -21.85
CA LYS A 75 -13.87 19.36 -23.24
C LYS A 75 -15.20 18.63 -23.37
N GLU A 76 -15.35 17.52 -22.67
CA GLU A 76 -16.57 16.70 -22.68
C GLU A 76 -17.67 17.19 -21.71
N GLY A 77 -17.46 18.32 -21.02
CA GLY A 77 -18.45 18.86 -20.06
C GLY A 77 -18.65 17.99 -18.81
N LEU A 78 -17.73 17.07 -18.52
CA LEU A 78 -17.80 16.11 -17.41
C LEU A 78 -17.18 16.64 -16.10
N THR A 79 -16.79 17.91 -16.04
CA THR A 79 -16.26 18.55 -14.83
C THR A 79 -17.35 19.29 -14.07
N LYS A 80 -17.41 19.13 -12.74
CA LYS A 80 -18.33 19.88 -11.87
C LYS A 80 -17.99 21.39 -11.71
N ALA A 81 -16.98 21.89 -12.41
CA ALA A 81 -16.64 23.30 -12.37
C ALA A 81 -17.58 24.08 -13.30
N LYS A 82 -18.19 25.16 -12.79
CA LYS A 82 -18.75 26.24 -13.61
C LYS A 82 -17.66 26.78 -14.55
#